data_AF-A0A0F9BFB9-F1
#
_entry.id   AF-A0A0F9BFB9-F1
#
_cell.length_a   1.000
_cell.length_b   1.000
_cell.length_c   1.000
_cell.angle_alpha   90.00
_cell.angle_beta   90.00
_cell.angle_gamma   90.00
#
_symmetry.space_group_name_H-M   'P 1'
#
loop_
_entity.id
_entity.type
_entity.pdbx_description
1 polymer ?
#
loop_
_entity_poly.entity_id
_entity_poly.type
_entity_poly.pdbx_seq_one_letter_code
_entity_poly.pdbx_strand_id
1 'polypeptide(L)'
;MRGWGKNMHESYEDIRSRIKEKPSWYDENGVPRYGDFAPDKSPNIYADEVMLLQIACQNCSGQFKVEMNFSKADEMMVGRQPRGFSDEIRFWKDHGKMRGNWPPVHYGDPPNHGCIGDTMNCIDLRVSQLWIRTNKRDWHRLTDLEIELEAS
;
A
#
# COMPACT_ATOMS: atom_id res chain seq x y z
N MET A 1 -8.08 -10.77 -11.95
CA MET A 1 -6.72 -10.21 -11.81
C MET A 1 -6.85 -8.70 -11.87
N ARG A 2 -6.47 -7.97 -10.80
CA ARG A 2 -6.31 -6.51 -10.88
C ARG A 2 -5.30 -6.23 -12.01
N GLY A 3 -5.52 -5.24 -12.87
CA GLY A 3 -4.54 -4.90 -13.91
C GLY A 3 -3.28 -4.37 -13.24
N TRP A 4 -2.15 -5.05 -13.43
CA TRP A 4 -0.87 -4.69 -12.82
C TRP A 4 -0.17 -3.70 -13.75
N GLY A 5 -0.12 -2.45 -13.31
CA GLY A 5 0.43 -1.31 -14.06
C GLY A 5 -0.15 0.00 -13.54
N LYS A 6 0.13 0.35 -12.26
CA LYS A 6 0.04 1.76 -11.86
C LYS A 6 1.25 2.45 -12.49
N ASN A 7 1.01 3.49 -13.29
CA ASN A 7 2.04 4.27 -13.96
C ASN A 7 3.00 4.90 -12.94
N MET A 8 4.22 5.20 -13.37
CA MET A 8 5.22 5.99 -12.65
C MET A 8 4.57 7.11 -11.82
N HIS A 9 4.84 7.12 -10.52
CA HIS A 9 4.33 8.15 -9.62
C HIS A 9 4.95 9.52 -9.94
N GLU A 10 4.16 10.59 -9.74
CA GLU A 10 4.66 11.96 -9.83
C GLU A 10 5.73 12.20 -8.74
N SER A 11 6.71 13.04 -9.07
CA SER A 11 7.81 13.41 -8.18
C SER A 11 7.36 14.25 -6.98
N TYR A 12 6.30 15.06 -7.18
CA TYR A 12 5.82 16.08 -6.24
C TYR A 12 6.93 17.05 -5.79
N GLU A 13 7.87 17.39 -6.69
CA GLU A 13 8.96 18.33 -6.41
C GLU A 13 8.47 19.71 -5.97
N ASP A 14 7.30 20.14 -6.45
CA ASP A 14 6.64 21.38 -6.05
C ASP A 14 6.31 21.42 -4.55
N ILE A 15 6.03 20.26 -3.95
CA ILE A 15 5.78 20.06 -2.51
C ILE A 15 7.10 19.75 -1.78
N ARG A 16 7.87 18.76 -2.27
CA ARG A 16 9.06 18.23 -1.59
C ARG A 16 10.18 19.25 -1.48
N SER A 17 10.33 20.15 -2.45
CA SER A 17 11.31 21.24 -2.39
C SER A 17 11.04 22.25 -1.27
N ARG A 18 9.81 22.29 -0.71
CA ARG A 18 9.40 23.23 0.34
C ARG A 18 9.53 22.70 1.75
N ILE A 19 9.66 21.37 1.93
CA ILE A 19 9.73 20.71 3.23
C ILE A 19 11.07 19.99 3.35
N LYS A 20 11.90 20.41 4.31
CA LYS A 20 13.27 19.90 4.46
C LYS A 20 13.32 18.44 4.92
N GLU A 21 12.33 18.03 5.71
CA GLU A 21 12.24 16.65 6.19
C GLU A 21 11.90 15.70 5.05
N LYS A 22 12.33 14.44 5.16
CA LYS A 22 11.88 13.40 4.24
C LYS A 22 10.43 13.02 4.56
N PRO A 23 9.61 12.65 3.55
CA PRO A 23 8.27 12.11 3.79
C PRO A 23 8.34 10.91 4.73
N SER A 24 7.41 10.85 5.68
CA SER A 24 7.29 9.76 6.64
C SER A 24 6.63 8.52 6.02
N TRP A 25 5.74 8.74 5.06
CA TRP A 25 5.07 7.74 4.24
C TRP A 25 4.49 8.39 2.97
N TYR A 26 3.98 7.59 2.04
CA TYR A 26 3.33 8.04 0.80
C TYR A 26 1.95 7.41 0.68
N ASP A 27 0.97 8.08 0.07
CA ASP A 27 -0.34 7.48 -0.20
C ASP A 27 -0.34 6.56 -1.44
N GLU A 28 -1.46 5.93 -1.75
CA GLU A 28 -1.58 5.02 -2.90
C GLU A 28 -1.29 5.63 -4.29
N ASN A 29 -1.20 6.96 -4.38
CA ASN A 29 -0.87 7.71 -5.59
C ASN A 29 0.59 8.19 -5.57
N GLY A 30 1.36 7.85 -4.55
CA GLY A 30 2.73 8.30 -4.36
C GLY A 30 2.83 9.71 -3.78
N VAL A 31 1.75 10.29 -3.25
CA VAL A 31 1.80 11.65 -2.69
C VAL A 31 2.53 11.61 -1.34
N PRO A 32 3.57 12.44 -1.13
CA PRO A 32 4.31 12.45 0.13
C PRO A 32 3.45 12.92 1.30
N ARG A 33 3.62 12.27 2.46
CA ARG A 33 2.96 12.61 3.73
C ARG A 33 3.98 12.82 4.83
N TYR A 34 3.72 13.81 5.67
CA TYR A 34 4.62 14.25 6.74
C TYR A 34 3.94 14.05 8.09
N GLY A 35 4.58 13.29 8.99
CA GLY A 35 4.05 12.91 10.29
C GLY A 35 3.49 11.48 10.35
N ASP A 36 2.98 11.10 11.52
CA ASP A 36 2.57 9.73 11.79
C ASP A 36 1.40 9.27 10.90
N PHE A 37 1.47 8.02 10.48
CA PHE A 37 0.39 7.35 9.77
C PHE A 37 -0.79 7.09 10.72
N ALA A 38 -2.00 7.36 10.22
CA ALA A 38 -3.25 7.00 10.87
C ALA A 38 -4.30 6.74 9.77
N PRO A 39 -5.24 5.81 9.97
CA PRO A 39 -6.18 5.41 8.91
C PRO A 39 -7.14 6.54 8.49
N ASP A 40 -7.42 7.50 9.37
CA ASP A 40 -8.15 8.74 9.10
C ASP A 40 -7.42 9.70 8.15
N LYS A 41 -6.11 9.50 7.91
CA LYS A 41 -5.31 10.29 6.97
C LYS A 41 -5.27 9.68 5.56
N SER A 42 -5.96 8.56 5.31
CA SER A 42 -6.09 8.01 3.96
C SER A 42 -6.82 9.00 3.05
N PRO A 43 -6.37 9.20 1.80
CA PRO A 43 -7.05 10.09 0.86
C PRO A 43 -8.43 9.54 0.44
N ASN A 44 -8.67 8.23 0.55
CA ASN A 44 -9.95 7.63 0.23
C ASN A 44 -10.89 7.67 1.45
N ILE A 45 -11.76 8.67 1.51
CA ILE A 45 -12.75 8.85 2.59
C ILE A 45 -13.77 7.68 2.66
N TYR A 46 -13.91 6.91 1.59
CA TYR A 46 -14.79 5.75 1.48
C TYR A 46 -14.06 4.42 1.73
N ALA A 47 -12.79 4.45 2.13
CA ALA A 47 -12.03 3.25 2.45
C ALA A 47 -12.72 2.40 3.53
N ASP A 48 -12.91 1.13 3.24
CA ASP A 48 -13.31 0.11 4.22
C ASP A 48 -12.08 -0.50 4.91
N GLU A 49 -10.93 -0.51 4.21
CA GLU A 49 -9.64 -0.94 4.74
C GLU A 49 -8.52 0.01 4.32
N VAL A 50 -7.56 0.22 5.22
CA VAL A 50 -6.34 0.98 4.95
C VAL A 50 -5.16 0.22 5.52
N MET A 51 -4.09 0.14 4.74
CA MET A 51 -2.87 -0.57 5.08
C MET A 51 -1.68 0.36 4.97
N LEU A 52 -0.75 0.28 5.92
CA LEU A 52 0.61 0.81 5.77
C LEU A 52 1.55 -0.35 5.44
N LEU A 53 2.12 -0.31 4.25
CA LEU A 53 3.01 -1.32 3.68
C LEU A 53 4.45 -0.77 3.65
N GLN A 54 5.41 -1.60 4.02
CA GLN A 54 6.82 -1.33 3.80
C GLN A 54 7.25 -1.99 2.50
N ILE A 55 7.91 -1.22 1.63
CA ILE A 55 8.38 -1.66 0.32
C ILE A 55 9.83 -1.28 0.12
N ALA A 56 10.50 -1.90 -0.85
CA ALA A 56 11.81 -1.47 -1.35
C ALA A 56 11.79 -1.25 -2.87
N CYS A 57 12.55 -0.26 -3.31
CA CYS A 57 12.88 -0.09 -4.72
C CYS A 57 13.77 -1.24 -5.18
N GLN A 58 13.41 -1.96 -6.25
CA GLN A 58 14.19 -3.12 -6.70
C GLN A 58 15.59 -2.76 -7.24
N ASN A 59 15.82 -1.49 -7.63
CA ASN A 59 17.09 -1.07 -8.21
C ASN A 59 18.09 -0.54 -7.18
N CYS A 60 17.66 0.31 -6.24
CA CYS A 60 18.54 0.93 -5.24
C CYS A 60 18.34 0.40 -3.82
N SER A 61 17.37 -0.49 -3.61
CA SER A 61 16.97 -1.03 -2.29
C SER A 61 16.50 0.03 -1.28
N GLY A 62 16.24 1.26 -1.73
CA GLY A 62 15.65 2.32 -0.90
C GLY A 62 14.29 1.88 -0.37
N GLN A 63 14.08 2.00 0.94
CA GLN A 63 12.86 1.55 1.60
C GLN A 63 11.88 2.70 1.83
N PHE A 64 10.60 2.40 1.64
CA PHE A 64 9.51 3.36 1.78
C PHE A 64 8.36 2.75 2.57
N LYS A 65 7.62 3.62 3.26
CA LYS A 65 6.31 3.28 3.80
C LYS A 65 5.26 3.86 2.87
N VAL A 66 4.35 3.03 2.40
CA VAL A 66 3.31 3.40 1.46
C VAL A 66 1.95 2.96 1.96
N GLU A 67 0.94 3.76 1.74
CA GLU A 67 -0.44 3.43 2.06
C GLU A 67 -1.12 2.78 0.87
N MET A 68 -1.98 1.81 1.17
CA MET A 68 -2.94 1.25 0.23
C MET A 68 -4.30 1.28 0.89
N ASN A 69 -5.35 1.64 0.15
CA ASN A 69 -6.73 1.57 0.62
C ASN A 69 -7.58 0.68 -0.27
N PHE A 70 -8.70 0.26 0.31
CA PHE A 70 -9.70 -0.54 -0.37
C PHE A 70 -11.09 -0.04 0.02
N SER A 71 -11.96 0.13 -0.99
CA SER A 71 -13.39 0.37 -0.78
C SER A 71 -14.20 -0.68 -1.52
N LYS A 72 -15.11 -1.34 -0.81
CA LYS A 72 -16.06 -2.29 -1.38
C LYS A 72 -16.96 -1.60 -2.41
N ALA A 73 -17.35 -0.35 -2.13
CA ALA A 73 -18.17 0.43 -3.02
C ALA A 73 -17.45 0.69 -4.36
N ASP A 74 -16.19 1.13 -4.32
CA ASP A 74 -15.39 1.40 -5.52
C ASP A 74 -15.21 0.14 -6.37
N GLU A 75 -14.90 -1.00 -5.74
CA GLU A 75 -14.74 -2.29 -6.45
C GLU A 75 -16.05 -2.78 -7.09
N MET A 76 -17.18 -2.63 -6.39
CA MET A 76 -18.49 -2.98 -6.94
C MET A 76 -18.87 -2.09 -8.13
N MET A 77 -18.55 -0.78 -8.08
CA MET A 77 -18.83 0.14 -9.18
C MET A 77 -18.06 -0.21 -10.46
N VAL A 78 -16.87 -0.80 -10.34
CA VAL A 78 -16.08 -1.29 -11.49
C VAL A 78 -16.35 -2.76 -11.83
N GLY A 79 -17.43 -3.35 -11.30
CA GLY A 79 -17.88 -4.70 -11.62
C GLY A 79 -16.97 -5.82 -11.10
N ARG A 80 -16.12 -5.54 -10.10
CA ARG A 80 -15.22 -6.54 -9.50
C ARG A 80 -15.86 -7.14 -8.25
N GLN A 81 -15.57 -8.42 -8.00
CA GLN A 81 -15.92 -9.04 -6.73
C GLN A 81 -15.05 -8.40 -5.63
N PRO A 82 -15.65 -7.72 -4.63
CA PRO A 82 -14.89 -7.01 -3.63
C PRO A 82 -14.19 -8.01 -2.71
N ARG A 83 -12.86 -8.01 -2.76
CA ARG A 83 -12.00 -8.76 -1.82
C ARG A 83 -10.94 -7.81 -1.28
N GLY A 84 -11.02 -7.56 0.03
CA GLY A 84 -10.17 -6.62 0.74
C GLY A 84 -8.77 -7.16 1.00
N PHE A 85 -7.89 -6.34 1.55
CA PHE A 85 -6.55 -6.77 1.94
C PHE A 85 -6.60 -7.81 3.05
N SER A 86 -7.52 -7.63 4.02
CA SER A 86 -7.69 -8.56 5.12
C SER A 86 -8.03 -9.98 4.64
N ASP A 87 -8.92 -10.10 3.66
CA ASP A 87 -9.29 -11.39 3.05
C ASP A 87 -8.15 -12.02 2.23
N GLU A 88 -7.39 -11.21 1.48
CA GLU A 88 -6.24 -11.68 0.70
C GLU A 88 -5.12 -12.18 1.61
N ILE A 89 -4.79 -11.44 2.67
CA ILE A 89 -3.75 -11.82 3.63
C ILE A 89 -4.17 -13.08 4.41
N ARG A 90 -5.42 -13.18 4.86
CA ARG A 90 -5.93 -14.39 5.55
C ARG A 90 -5.81 -15.62 4.64
N PHE A 91 -6.26 -15.50 3.40
CA PHE A 91 -6.15 -16.59 2.44
C PHE A 91 -4.70 -17.00 2.18
N TRP A 92 -3.79 -16.05 2.05
CA TRP A 92 -2.38 -16.35 1.88
C TRP A 92 -1.77 -17.03 3.11
N LYS A 93 -2.16 -16.63 4.33
CA LYS A 93 -1.74 -17.32 5.57
C LYS A 93 -2.23 -18.77 5.62
N ASP A 94 -3.48 -19.01 5.20
CA ASP A 94 -4.11 -20.33 5.30
C ASP A 94 -3.66 -21.30 4.20
N HIS A 95 -3.32 -20.78 3.01
CA HIS A 95 -3.01 -21.60 1.84
C HIS A 95 -1.54 -21.51 1.38
N GLY A 96 -0.75 -20.62 1.99
CA GLY A 96 0.62 -20.35 1.61
C GLY A 96 0.76 -19.63 0.26
N LYS A 97 1.99 -19.63 -0.26
CA LYS A 97 2.34 -18.98 -1.54
C LYS A 97 1.63 -19.69 -2.70
N MET A 98 0.71 -19.00 -3.36
CA MET A 98 0.04 -19.47 -4.58
C MET A 98 1.02 -19.57 -5.76
N ARG A 99 0.64 -20.33 -6.80
CA ARG A 99 1.42 -20.47 -8.05
C ARG A 99 1.80 -19.09 -8.59
N GLY A 100 3.11 -18.84 -8.71
CA GLY A 100 3.68 -17.58 -9.19
C GLY A 100 4.45 -16.77 -8.14
N ASN A 101 4.47 -17.19 -6.87
CA ASN A 101 5.25 -16.54 -5.78
C ASN A 101 4.94 -15.04 -5.57
N TRP A 102 3.75 -14.60 -5.98
CA TRP A 102 3.31 -13.22 -5.77
C TRP A 102 2.83 -13.00 -4.33
N PRO A 103 3.15 -11.86 -3.71
CA PRO A 103 2.64 -11.52 -2.38
C PRO A 103 1.11 -11.32 -2.41
N PRO A 104 0.42 -11.45 -1.26
CA PRO A 104 -1.03 -11.25 -1.16
C PRO A 104 -1.47 -9.81 -1.49
N VAL A 105 -0.55 -8.86 -1.37
CA VAL A 105 -0.73 -7.44 -1.67
C VAL A 105 0.49 -6.94 -2.41
N HIS A 106 0.29 -5.99 -3.32
CA HIS A 106 1.38 -5.39 -4.08
C HIS A 106 1.07 -3.92 -4.36
N TYR A 107 2.03 -3.04 -4.08
CA TYR A 107 1.86 -1.61 -4.28
C TYR A 107 1.97 -1.19 -5.76
N GLY A 108 2.92 -1.76 -6.50
CA GLY A 108 3.28 -1.34 -7.86
C GLY A 108 4.66 -0.68 -7.87
N ASP A 109 4.83 0.39 -8.64
CA ASP A 109 6.10 1.16 -8.67
C ASP A 109 6.38 1.88 -7.34
N PRO A 110 7.63 2.02 -6.89
CA PRO A 110 7.93 2.77 -5.67
C PRO A 110 7.63 4.27 -5.87
N PRO A 111 7.43 5.04 -4.77
CA PRO A 111 7.37 6.49 -4.85
C PRO A 111 8.58 7.07 -5.59
N ASN A 112 8.35 8.04 -6.47
CA ASN A 112 9.40 8.63 -7.28
C ASN A 112 10.45 9.29 -6.38
N HIS A 113 11.69 8.81 -6.49
CA HIS A 113 12.80 9.27 -5.66
C HIS A 113 14.07 9.52 -6.48
N GLY A 114 13.93 9.70 -7.80
CA GLY A 114 15.05 9.99 -8.70
C GLY A 114 15.89 8.77 -9.02
N CYS A 115 15.28 7.58 -9.04
CA CYS A 115 15.95 6.31 -9.32
C CYS A 115 15.39 5.68 -10.60
N ILE A 116 16.24 4.92 -11.32
CA ILE A 116 15.79 4.11 -12.47
C ILE A 116 14.68 3.13 -12.06
N GLY A 117 14.71 2.68 -10.80
CA GLY A 117 13.71 1.80 -10.21
C GLY A 117 12.32 2.41 -10.02
N ASP A 118 12.13 3.71 -10.27
CA ASP A 118 10.84 4.42 -10.11
C ASP A 118 9.74 3.95 -11.08
N THR A 119 10.09 3.09 -12.05
CA THR A 119 9.19 2.59 -13.12
C THR A 119 9.15 1.05 -13.18
N MET A 120 9.60 0.41 -12.11
CA MET A 120 10.18 -0.92 -12.19
C MET A 120 9.58 -1.90 -11.16
N ASN A 121 8.37 -1.65 -10.66
CA ASN A 121 7.77 -2.31 -9.49
C ASN A 121 8.65 -2.26 -8.23
N CYS A 122 8.00 -2.36 -7.08
CA CYS A 122 8.66 -2.51 -5.80
C CYS A 122 8.73 -3.97 -5.36
N ILE A 123 9.55 -4.21 -4.34
CA ILE A 123 9.54 -5.42 -3.55
C ILE A 123 8.69 -5.14 -2.30
N ASP A 124 7.60 -5.89 -2.10
CA ASP A 124 6.76 -5.74 -0.91
C ASP A 124 7.39 -6.47 0.28
N LEU A 125 7.79 -5.72 1.31
CA LEU A 125 8.55 -6.27 2.44
C LEU A 125 7.62 -6.72 3.58
N ARG A 126 6.72 -5.84 4.02
CA ARG A 126 5.97 -6.05 5.27
C ARG A 126 4.67 -5.26 5.33
N VAL A 127 3.58 -5.93 5.74
CA VAL A 127 2.37 -5.26 6.22
C VAL A 127 2.65 -4.69 7.62
N SER A 128 2.89 -3.38 7.70
CA SER A 128 3.27 -2.71 8.95
C SER A 128 2.07 -2.36 9.82
N GLN A 129 0.97 -1.95 9.20
CA GLN A 129 -0.31 -1.73 9.88
C GLN A 129 -1.45 -2.11 8.94
N LEU A 130 -2.50 -2.74 9.47
CA LEU A 130 -3.74 -2.95 8.74
C LEU A 130 -4.93 -2.53 9.60
N TRP A 131 -5.81 -1.72 9.03
CA TRP A 131 -6.98 -1.17 9.69
C TRP A 131 -8.23 -1.48 8.88
N ILE A 132 -9.30 -1.84 9.57
CA ILE A 132 -10.63 -2.02 8.98
C ILE A 132 -11.62 -1.08 9.61
N ARG A 133 -12.58 -0.60 8.82
CA ARG A 133 -13.66 0.25 9.31
C ARG A 133 -14.95 -0.57 9.39
N THR A 134 -15.46 -0.75 10.61
CA THR A 134 -16.80 -1.33 10.78
C THR A 134 -17.83 -0.21 10.87
N ASN A 135 -18.94 -0.33 10.13
CA ASN A 135 -20.06 0.62 10.19
C ASN A 135 -19.72 2.10 9.95
N LYS A 136 -18.72 2.38 9.10
CA LYS A 136 -18.31 3.71 8.59
C LYS A 136 -17.74 4.72 9.60
N ARG A 137 -17.60 4.38 10.89
CA ARG A 137 -17.18 5.37 11.91
C ARG A 137 -15.87 5.03 12.61
N ASP A 138 -15.66 3.75 12.96
CA ASP A 138 -14.55 3.38 13.84
C ASP A 138 -13.55 2.47 13.11
N TRP A 139 -12.27 2.84 13.22
CA TRP A 139 -11.15 2.06 12.73
C TRP A 139 -10.67 1.06 13.78
N HIS A 140 -10.52 -0.19 13.37
CA HIS A 140 -9.98 -1.27 14.20
C HIS A 140 -8.72 -1.82 13.55
N ARG A 141 -7.65 -1.91 14.34
CA ARG A 141 -6.36 -2.45 13.90
C ARG A 141 -6.38 -3.98 13.93
N LEU A 142 -5.99 -4.61 12.83
CA LEU A 142 -5.86 -6.06 12.69
C LEU A 142 -4.40 -6.50 12.83
N THR A 143 -3.91 -6.50 14.07
CA THR A 143 -2.49 -6.81 14.35
C THR A 143 -2.10 -8.25 14.00
N ASP A 144 -3.06 -9.17 13.91
CA ASP A 144 -2.83 -10.57 13.49
C ASP A 144 -2.45 -10.70 12.00
N LEU A 145 -2.66 -9.63 11.22
CA LEU A 145 -2.38 -9.56 9.78
C LEU A 145 -1.18 -8.65 9.45
N GLU A 146 -0.47 -8.14 10.47
CA GLU A 146 0.79 -7.41 10.30
C GLU A 146 1.95 -8.39 10.14
N ILE A 147 2.21 -8.80 8.90
CA ILE A 147 3.12 -9.90 8.54
C ILE A 147 4.29 -9.45 7.66
N GLU A 148 5.38 -10.20 7.70
CA GLU A 148 6.46 -10.13 6.70
C GLU A 148 6.02 -10.85 5.42
N LEU A 149 6.31 -10.26 4.26
CA LEU A 149 5.91 -10.76 2.94
C LEU A 149 7.08 -11.37 2.18
N GLU A 150 8.26 -10.77 2.31
CA GLU A 150 9.53 -11.37 1.88
C GLU A 150 10.02 -12.33 2.97
N ALA A 151 10.42 -13.54 2.56
CA ALA A 151 11.01 -14.51 3.48
C ALA A 151 12.43 -14.07 3.81
N SER A 152 12.71 -13.85 5.10
CA SER A 152 14.07 -13.77 5.66
C SER A 152 14.89 -15.02 5.35
#